data_AF-A0A6N9Q2E7-F1
#
_entry.id   AF-A0A6N9Q2E7-F1
#
_cell.length_a   1.000
_cell.length_b   1.000
_cell.length_c   1.000
_cell.angle_alpha   90.00
_cell.angle_beta   90.00
_cell.angle_gamma   90.00
#
_symmetry.space_group_name_H-M   'P 1'
#
loop_
_entity.id
_entity.type
_entity.pdbx_description
1 polymer ?
#
loop_
_entity_poly.entity_id
_entity_poly.type
_entity_poly.pdbx_seq_one_letter_code
_entity_poly.pdbx_strand_id
1 'polypeptide(L)'
;MKKTIASLLTLIILALVFVTFSVYGKQDNYKESYNSEKNKFAQNYLLTKNRKDTLNICVESYSSLVNTESIKNKVVNSIEKDLRKHVRWNIQGLDKFKIDVSQKYSFDPILLQPNKNHVFFSGDLDSIRIVEEESNERVGIFIVDHSVINKHFNDTVSRLTPEEFLIDKITNEALEVTTGIYVTSEEFETQEFIDQFKYVLGLDILLIN
;
A
#
# COMPACT_ATOMS: atom_id res chain seq x y z
N MET A 1 -11.34 0.96 -74.11
CA MET A 1 -10.53 1.90 -73.29
C MET A 1 -11.14 2.28 -71.94
N LYS A 2 -12.46 2.44 -71.79
CA LYS A 2 -13.06 2.80 -70.48
C LYS A 2 -13.00 1.71 -69.39
N LYS A 3 -13.07 0.42 -69.76
CA LYS A 3 -13.01 -0.71 -68.80
C LYS A 3 -11.62 -0.91 -68.16
N THR A 4 -10.56 -0.60 -68.89
CA THR A 4 -9.17 -0.73 -68.40
C THR A 4 -8.81 0.36 -67.39
N ILE A 5 -9.37 1.57 -67.54
CA ILE A 5 -9.15 2.69 -66.60
C ILE A 5 -9.88 2.44 -65.27
N ALA A 6 -11.10 1.91 -65.32
CA ALA A 6 -11.86 1.57 -64.11
C ALA A 6 -11.16 0.47 -63.28
N SER A 7 -10.57 -0.54 -63.93
CA SER A 7 -9.81 -1.60 -63.24
C SER A 7 -8.49 -1.12 -62.64
N LEU A 8 -7.88 -0.08 -63.21
CA LEU A 8 -6.64 0.50 -62.69
C LEU A 8 -6.92 1.34 -61.43
N LEU A 9 -8.05 2.06 -61.40
CA LEU A 9 -8.47 2.87 -60.26
C LEU A 9 -8.83 2.02 -59.03
N THR A 10 -9.49 0.87 -59.20
CA THR A 10 -9.76 -0.05 -58.06
C THR A 10 -8.48 -0.64 -57.48
N LEU A 11 -7.48 -0.94 -58.32
CA LEU A 11 -6.18 -1.45 -57.89
C LEU A 11 -5.38 -0.40 -57.10
N ILE A 12 -5.44 0.86 -57.53
CA ILE A 12 -4.80 1.98 -56.83
C ILE A 12 -5.46 2.23 -55.47
N ILE A 13 -6.79 2.17 -55.37
CA ILE A 13 -7.51 2.34 -54.11
C ILE A 13 -7.21 1.19 -53.13
N LEU A 14 -7.16 -0.06 -53.61
CA LEU A 14 -6.79 -1.21 -52.77
C LEU A 14 -5.33 -1.13 -52.28
N ALA A 15 -4.41 -0.67 -53.12
CA ALA A 15 -3.01 -0.46 -52.72
C ALA A 15 -2.87 0.67 -51.69
N LEU A 16 -3.65 1.75 -51.81
CA LEU A 16 -3.68 2.84 -50.82
C LEU A 16 -4.21 2.38 -49.45
N VAL A 17 -5.26 1.55 -49.41
CA VAL A 17 -5.78 0.99 -48.15
C VAL A 17 -4.75 0.07 -47.47
N PHE A 18 -4.01 -0.73 -48.24
CA PHE A 18 -2.95 -1.60 -47.71
C PHE A 18 -1.74 -0.81 -47.19
N VAL A 19 -1.36 0.30 -47.83
CA VAL A 19 -0.27 1.17 -47.35
C VAL A 19 -0.70 1.92 -46.09
N THR A 20 -1.95 2.36 -45.96
CA THR A 20 -2.43 2.98 -44.71
C THR A 20 -2.47 2.01 -43.53
N PHE A 21 -2.82 0.73 -43.75
CA PHE A 21 -2.73 -0.29 -42.71
C PHE A 21 -1.28 -0.64 -42.34
N SER A 22 -0.35 -0.54 -43.29
CA SER A 22 1.08 -0.84 -43.05
C SER A 22 1.83 0.32 -42.38
N VAL A 23 1.35 1.56 -42.52
CA VAL A 23 1.94 2.75 -41.87
C VAL A 23 1.38 2.97 -40.47
N TYR A 24 0.17 2.47 -40.16
CA TYR A 24 -0.34 2.41 -38.78
C TYR A 24 0.21 1.23 -37.95
N GLY A 25 0.99 0.34 -38.57
CA GLY A 25 1.62 -0.83 -37.95
C GLY A 25 3.11 -0.68 -37.64
N LYS A 26 3.69 0.52 -37.77
CA LYS A 26 5.07 0.81 -37.38
C LYS A 26 5.09 1.68 -36.13
N GLN A 27 4.76 1.04 -35.01
CA GLN A 27 5.12 1.57 -33.71
C GLN A 27 6.64 1.47 -33.62
N ASP A 28 7.29 2.63 -33.56
CA ASP A 28 8.73 2.75 -33.45
C ASP A 28 9.27 1.83 -32.36
N ASN A 29 10.25 1.00 -32.72
CA ASN A 29 11.16 0.36 -31.78
C ASN A 29 12.02 1.46 -31.12
N TYR A 30 11.41 2.23 -30.22
CA TYR A 30 12.14 2.90 -29.17
C TYR A 30 12.65 1.80 -28.24
N LYS A 31 13.98 1.69 -28.17
CA LYS A 31 14.69 0.83 -27.22
C LYS A 31 14.00 0.89 -25.86
N GLU A 32 13.49 -0.25 -25.43
CA GLU A 32 13.06 -0.51 -24.06
C GLU A 32 14.18 -0.11 -23.09
N SER A 33 14.00 1.03 -22.46
CA SER A 33 14.73 1.41 -21.26
C SER A 33 13.80 2.30 -20.45
N TYR A 34 12.83 1.66 -19.80
CA TYR A 34 12.33 2.01 -18.47
C TYR A 34 11.30 0.94 -18.08
N ASN A 35 11.71 0.07 -17.15
CA ASN A 35 10.89 -0.92 -16.46
C ASN A 35 9.79 -0.21 -15.62
N SER A 36 8.75 0.29 -16.27
CA SER A 36 7.56 0.80 -15.58
C SER A 36 6.53 -0.32 -15.42
N GLU A 37 6.87 -1.33 -14.60
CA GLU A 37 5.84 -2.14 -13.95
C GLU A 37 4.90 -1.15 -13.22
N LYS A 38 3.69 -0.96 -13.76
CA LYS A 38 2.61 -0.18 -13.13
C LYS A 38 2.45 -0.61 -11.68
N ASN A 39 2.23 0.34 -10.78
CA ASN A 39 1.72 0.06 -9.43
C ASN A 39 0.46 -0.80 -9.58
N LYS A 40 0.52 -2.07 -9.14
CA LYS A 40 -0.62 -2.97 -9.24
C LYS A 40 -1.42 -2.84 -7.96
N PHE A 41 -2.72 -2.65 -8.09
CA PHE A 41 -3.61 -2.73 -6.93
C PHE A 41 -4.32 -4.08 -6.92
N ALA A 42 -4.35 -4.74 -5.77
CA ALA A 42 -5.27 -5.83 -5.48
C ALA A 42 -6.32 -5.31 -4.48
N GLN A 43 -7.47 -4.84 -4.97
CA GLN A 43 -8.62 -4.45 -4.13
C GLN A 43 -8.25 -3.52 -2.95
N ASN A 44 -7.59 -2.39 -3.26
CA ASN A 44 -7.02 -1.38 -2.34
C ASN A 44 -5.63 -1.73 -1.74
N TYR A 45 -5.10 -2.92 -1.99
CA TYR A 45 -3.72 -3.26 -1.65
C TYR A 45 -2.78 -2.79 -2.75
N LEU A 46 -1.95 -1.78 -2.48
CA LEU A 46 -0.87 -1.40 -3.37
C LEU A 46 0.21 -2.50 -3.34
N LEU A 47 0.28 -3.29 -4.42
CA LEU A 47 1.34 -4.25 -4.68
C LEU A 47 2.58 -3.47 -5.08
N THR A 48 3.39 -3.14 -4.08
CA THR A 48 4.66 -2.47 -4.27
C THR A 48 5.74 -3.46 -4.72
N LYS A 49 6.75 -3.00 -5.46
CA LYS A 49 7.75 -3.86 -6.12
C LYS A 49 8.69 -4.51 -5.12
N ASN A 50 8.87 -3.89 -3.96
CA ASN A 50 9.78 -4.36 -2.91
C ASN A 50 9.16 -5.41 -1.97
N ARG A 51 7.85 -5.66 -2.08
CA ARG A 51 7.09 -6.53 -1.15
C ARG A 51 6.48 -7.76 -1.83
N LYS A 52 6.98 -8.13 -3.03
CA LYS A 52 6.34 -9.06 -3.99
C LYS A 52 5.73 -10.33 -3.39
N ASP A 53 6.40 -10.95 -2.40
CA ASP A 53 5.96 -12.22 -1.82
C ASP A 53 5.92 -12.21 -0.28
N THR A 54 6.12 -11.07 0.38
CA THR A 54 6.13 -10.99 1.84
C THR A 54 5.33 -9.80 2.36
N LEU A 55 4.40 -10.09 3.28
CA LEU A 55 3.72 -9.10 4.11
C LEU A 55 4.60 -8.84 5.33
N ASN A 56 5.46 -7.83 5.24
CA ASN A 56 6.31 -7.42 6.35
C ASN A 56 5.53 -6.53 7.31
N ILE A 57 5.48 -6.95 8.57
CA ILE A 57 4.91 -6.20 9.68
C ILE A 57 6.05 -5.98 10.65
N CYS A 58 6.35 -4.72 10.98
CA CYS A 58 7.33 -4.46 12.01
C CYS A 58 6.60 -4.05 13.30
N VAL A 59 7.23 -4.37 14.43
CA VAL A 59 6.74 -4.12 15.78
C VAL A 59 7.89 -3.53 16.57
N GLU A 60 7.69 -2.34 17.13
CA GLU A 60 8.70 -1.71 17.97
C GLU A 60 8.04 -1.02 19.16
N SER A 61 8.75 -1.05 20.29
CA SER A 61 8.32 -0.34 21.48
C SER A 61 9.13 0.93 21.66
N TYR A 62 8.38 2.01 21.84
CA TYR A 62 8.87 3.32 22.23
C TYR A 62 8.48 3.64 23.69
N SER A 63 7.94 2.64 24.40
CA SER A 63 7.68 2.69 25.83
C SER A 63 8.82 1.99 26.58
N SER A 64 9.27 2.59 27.68
CA SER A 64 10.40 2.07 28.47
C SER A 64 10.13 0.75 29.21
N LEU A 65 8.90 0.22 29.15
CA LEU A 65 8.42 -0.84 30.06
C LEU A 65 8.07 -2.17 29.37
N VAL A 66 8.39 -2.33 28.09
CA VAL A 66 7.80 -3.42 27.28
C VAL A 66 8.84 -4.33 26.64
N ASN A 67 8.68 -5.64 26.85
CA ASN A 67 9.45 -6.67 26.13
C ASN A 67 8.85 -6.91 24.74
N THR A 68 9.51 -6.40 23.70
CA THR A 68 9.10 -6.45 22.29
C THR A 68 9.03 -7.87 21.71
N GLU A 69 9.78 -8.83 22.25
CA GLU A 69 9.83 -10.21 21.73
C GLU A 69 8.54 -10.98 22.04
N SER A 70 7.99 -10.79 23.25
CA SER A 70 6.71 -11.38 23.64
C SER A 70 5.58 -10.90 22.71
N ILE A 71 5.63 -9.62 22.32
CA ILE A 71 4.59 -9.01 21.49
C ILE A 71 4.68 -9.44 20.04
N LYS A 72 5.89 -9.55 19.49
CA LYS A 72 6.10 -10.13 18.15
C LYS A 72 5.44 -11.51 18.03
N ASN A 73 5.69 -12.41 18.99
CA ASN A 73 5.10 -13.74 18.97
C ASN A 73 3.58 -13.71 19.02
N LYS A 74 3.01 -12.77 19.77
CA LYS A 74 1.56 -12.60 19.83
C LYS A 74 0.99 -12.03 18.53
N VAL A 75 1.64 -11.06 17.88
CA VAL A 75 1.25 -10.58 16.53
C VAL A 75 1.19 -11.75 15.56
N VAL A 76 2.27 -12.54 15.50
CA VAL A 76 2.35 -13.73 14.65
C VAL A 76 1.18 -14.68 14.95
N ASN A 77 0.93 -14.98 16.23
CA ASN A 77 -0.14 -15.89 16.63
C ASN A 77 -1.52 -15.38 16.22
N SER A 78 -1.82 -14.09 16.39
CA SER A 78 -3.10 -13.49 15.98
C SER A 78 -3.29 -13.56 14.47
N ILE A 79 -2.24 -13.29 13.70
CA ILE A 79 -2.28 -13.38 12.24
C ILE A 79 -2.54 -14.82 11.78
N GLU A 80 -1.75 -15.76 12.30
CA GLU A 80 -1.83 -17.17 11.92
C GLU A 80 -3.15 -17.82 12.36
N LYS A 81 -3.67 -17.46 13.54
CA LYS A 81 -4.87 -18.08 14.12
C LYS A 81 -6.17 -17.50 13.57
N ASP A 82 -6.25 -16.17 13.41
CA ASP A 82 -7.51 -15.48 13.17
C ASP A 82 -7.59 -14.88 11.77
N LEU A 83 -6.54 -14.21 11.30
CA LEU A 83 -6.58 -13.46 10.04
C LEU A 83 -6.50 -14.36 8.81
N ARG A 84 -5.64 -15.39 8.83
CA ARG A 84 -5.57 -16.36 7.72
C ARG A 84 -6.88 -17.11 7.48
N LYS A 85 -7.72 -17.23 8.50
CA LYS A 85 -9.04 -17.87 8.40
C LYS A 85 -10.15 -16.91 7.96
N HIS A 86 -9.84 -15.62 7.88
CA HIS A 86 -10.83 -14.62 7.49
C HIS A 86 -11.31 -14.88 6.07
N VAL A 87 -12.62 -14.78 5.83
CA VAL A 87 -13.24 -15.10 4.52
C VAL A 87 -12.66 -14.25 3.39
N ARG A 88 -12.21 -13.03 3.70
CA ARG A 88 -11.60 -12.11 2.73
C ARG A 88 -10.10 -12.27 2.55
N TRP A 89 -9.42 -13.12 3.32
CA TRP A 89 -7.96 -13.30 3.23
C TRP A 89 -7.51 -13.70 1.82
N ASN A 90 -8.13 -14.74 1.25
CA ASN A 90 -7.85 -15.19 -0.11
C ASN A 90 -8.41 -14.20 -1.16
N ILE A 91 -9.61 -13.65 -0.92
CA ILE A 91 -10.23 -12.69 -1.86
C ILE A 91 -9.34 -11.46 -2.10
N GLN A 92 -8.63 -11.02 -1.06
CA GLN A 92 -7.66 -9.92 -1.11
C GLN A 92 -6.28 -10.32 -1.67
N GLY A 93 -6.07 -11.61 -1.99
CA GLY A 93 -4.81 -12.14 -2.50
C GLY A 93 -3.69 -12.25 -1.46
N LEU A 94 -4.03 -12.15 -0.17
CA LEU A 94 -3.06 -12.22 0.94
C LEU A 94 -2.54 -13.64 1.19
N ASP A 95 -3.23 -14.65 0.67
CA ASP A 95 -2.87 -16.07 0.76
C ASP A 95 -1.53 -16.42 0.07
N LYS A 96 -1.08 -15.56 -0.86
CA LYS A 96 0.17 -15.73 -1.60
C LYS A 96 1.39 -15.18 -0.86
N PHE A 97 1.18 -14.35 0.15
CA PHE A 97 2.27 -13.70 0.88
C PHE A 97 2.75 -14.55 2.04
N LYS A 98 4.07 -14.65 2.20
CA LYS A 98 4.68 -15.04 3.45
C LYS A 98 4.49 -13.90 4.46
N ILE A 99 4.12 -14.21 5.69
CA ILE A 99 4.09 -13.20 6.76
C ILE A 99 5.47 -13.17 7.40
N ASP A 100 6.05 -11.98 7.50
CA ASP A 100 7.26 -11.74 8.27
C ASP A 100 7.01 -10.67 9.31
N VAL A 101 7.38 -10.97 10.56
CA VAL A 101 7.24 -10.03 11.67
C VAL A 101 8.63 -9.70 12.21
N SER A 102 9.03 -8.45 12.04
CA SER A 102 10.37 -7.98 12.42
C SER A 102 10.30 -6.94 13.55
N GLN A 103 11.47 -6.61 14.06
CA GLN A 103 11.70 -5.47 14.94
C GLN A 103 12.62 -4.50 14.21
N LYS A 104 12.61 -3.24 14.67
CA LYS A 104 13.39 -2.13 14.11
C LYS A 104 12.92 -1.76 12.70
N TYR A 105 12.16 -0.69 12.62
CA TYR A 105 11.69 -0.15 11.35
C TYR A 105 12.81 0.38 10.48
N SER A 106 12.58 0.39 9.18
CA SER A 106 13.34 1.21 8.23
C SER A 106 13.10 2.72 8.41
N PHE A 107 12.14 3.11 9.28
CA PHE A 107 11.73 4.49 9.50
C PHE A 107 11.28 4.78 10.93
N ASP A 108 11.44 6.03 11.40
CA ASP A 108 10.88 6.47 12.68
C ASP A 108 9.38 6.85 12.59
N PRO A 109 8.57 6.62 13.64
CA PRO A 109 7.13 6.86 13.61
C PRO A 109 6.82 8.36 13.62
N ILE A 110 5.88 8.77 12.77
CA ILE A 110 5.60 10.18 12.51
C ILE A 110 5.11 10.94 13.75
N LEU A 111 4.24 10.35 14.56
CA LEU A 111 3.62 11.03 15.71
C LEU A 111 4.54 11.14 16.93
N LEU A 112 5.71 10.48 16.90
CA LEU A 112 6.73 10.64 17.92
C LEU A 112 7.69 11.79 17.61
N GLN A 113 7.66 12.34 16.39
CA GLN A 113 8.51 13.48 16.04
C GLN A 113 8.02 14.79 16.69
N PRO A 114 8.93 15.72 17.02
CA PRO A 114 8.56 17.01 17.58
C PRO A 114 7.59 17.78 16.66
N ASN A 115 6.58 18.40 17.26
CA ASN A 115 5.58 19.26 16.59
C ASN A 115 4.73 18.56 15.50
N LYS A 116 4.74 17.23 15.42
CA LYS A 116 3.82 16.51 14.53
C LYS A 116 2.44 16.39 15.16
N ASN A 117 1.42 16.50 14.30
CA ASN A 117 0.03 16.31 14.63
C ASN A 117 -0.51 15.12 13.84
N HIS A 118 -1.64 14.57 14.29
CA HIS A 118 -2.29 13.50 13.57
C HIS A 118 -2.82 13.99 12.21
N VAL A 119 -2.57 13.21 11.16
CA VAL A 119 -2.79 13.60 9.75
C VAL A 119 -4.24 14.02 9.51
N PHE A 120 -5.20 13.27 10.06
CA PHE A 120 -6.63 13.55 9.87
C PHE A 120 -7.08 14.92 10.41
N PHE A 121 -6.50 15.42 11.49
CA PHE A 121 -6.94 16.67 12.15
C PHE A 121 -6.11 17.89 11.75
N SER A 122 -4.86 17.66 11.36
CA SER A 122 -3.97 18.76 10.98
C SER A 122 -4.31 19.32 9.60
N GLY A 123 -4.86 18.49 8.70
CA GLY A 123 -4.97 18.83 7.28
C GLY A 123 -3.60 19.08 6.62
N ASP A 124 -2.52 18.81 7.37
CA ASP A 124 -1.16 19.15 7.04
C ASP A 124 -0.48 17.93 6.46
N LEU A 125 -0.40 17.88 5.14
CA LEU A 125 0.30 16.81 4.43
C LEU A 125 1.83 16.97 4.55
N ASP A 126 2.37 18.10 5.01
CA ASP A 126 3.81 18.26 5.33
C ASP A 126 4.19 17.45 6.57
N SER A 127 3.20 16.96 7.32
CA SER A 127 3.44 16.01 8.40
C SER A 127 3.88 14.66 7.85
N ILE A 128 3.39 14.24 6.68
CA ILE A 128 3.48 12.91 6.05
C ILE A 128 4.82 12.69 5.33
N ARG A 129 5.38 11.49 5.45
CA ARG A 129 6.58 11.11 4.68
C ARG A 129 6.23 10.74 3.24
N ILE A 130 6.57 11.61 2.30
CA ILE A 130 6.57 11.27 0.87
C ILE A 130 7.90 10.60 0.53
N VAL A 131 7.85 9.36 0.03
CA VAL A 131 9.03 8.58 -0.34
C VAL A 131 9.10 8.39 -1.86
N GLU A 132 10.32 8.24 -2.38
CA GLU A 132 10.53 7.89 -3.79
C GLU A 132 10.43 6.38 -4.04
N GLU A 133 10.68 5.59 -2.99
CA GLU A 133 10.67 4.14 -2.97
C GLU A 133 9.99 3.69 -1.67
N GLU A 134 9.09 2.71 -1.77
CA GLU A 134 8.41 2.16 -0.61
C GLU A 134 9.38 1.50 0.37
N SER A 135 9.09 1.63 1.67
CA SER A 135 9.75 0.80 2.68
C SER A 135 9.40 -0.68 2.50
N ASN A 136 10.06 -1.56 3.23
CA ASN A 136 9.74 -2.98 3.18
C ASN A 136 8.45 -3.30 3.95
N GLU A 137 8.12 -2.50 4.96
CA GLU A 137 7.07 -2.72 5.94
C GLU A 137 5.72 -2.20 5.45
N ARG A 138 4.69 -3.05 5.40
CA ARG A 138 3.32 -2.59 5.06
C ARG A 138 2.62 -1.97 6.27
N VAL A 139 2.88 -2.54 7.43
CA VAL A 139 2.24 -2.17 8.70
C VAL A 139 3.31 -1.96 9.75
N GLY A 140 3.23 -0.83 10.45
CA GLY A 140 3.99 -0.60 11.67
C GLY A 140 3.10 -0.59 12.90
N ILE A 141 3.38 -1.48 13.85
CA ILE A 141 2.77 -1.49 15.18
C ILE A 141 3.71 -0.77 16.15
N PHE A 142 3.31 0.41 16.59
CA PHE A 142 4.07 1.24 17.51
C PHE A 142 3.49 1.15 18.91
N ILE A 143 4.28 0.58 19.83
CA ILE A 143 3.87 0.46 21.23
C ILE A 143 4.35 1.70 21.97
N VAL A 144 3.41 2.53 22.37
CA VAL A 144 3.66 3.87 22.92
C VAL A 144 3.02 4.03 24.29
N ASP A 145 3.45 5.05 25.03
CA ASP A 145 2.82 5.39 26.31
C ASP A 145 1.44 6.03 26.12
N HIS A 146 0.58 5.95 27.14
CA HIS A 146 -0.74 6.61 27.15
C HIS A 146 -0.67 8.11 26.85
N SER A 147 0.44 8.79 27.17
CA SER A 147 0.61 10.21 26.86
C SER A 147 0.58 10.49 25.35
N VAL A 148 1.15 9.60 24.54
CA VAL A 148 1.11 9.70 23.07
C VAL A 148 -0.31 9.46 22.58
N ILE A 149 -0.99 8.43 23.12
CA ILE A 149 -2.39 8.13 22.79
C ILE A 149 -3.29 9.32 23.11
N ASN A 150 -3.24 9.85 24.33
CA ASN A 150 -4.07 10.95 24.75
C ASN A 150 -3.79 12.23 23.96
N LYS A 151 -2.53 12.46 23.56
CA LYS A 151 -2.16 13.65 22.80
C LYS A 151 -2.67 13.61 21.35
N HIS A 152 -2.64 12.44 20.71
CA HIS A 152 -2.87 12.33 19.27
C HIS A 152 -4.19 11.65 18.88
N PHE A 153 -4.78 10.87 19.78
CA PHE A 153 -5.89 9.95 19.47
C PHE A 153 -7.13 10.11 20.35
N ASN A 154 -7.15 11.05 21.30
CA ASN A 154 -8.24 11.21 22.27
C ASN A 154 -9.63 11.44 21.62
N ASP A 155 -9.66 12.11 20.47
CA ASP A 155 -10.91 12.46 19.78
C ASP A 155 -11.10 11.65 18.49
N THR A 156 -10.54 10.43 18.44
CA THR A 156 -10.42 9.64 17.21
C THR A 156 -11.05 8.27 17.39
N VAL A 157 -11.74 7.79 16.35
CA VAL A 157 -12.32 6.44 16.31
C VAL A 157 -11.27 5.40 15.94
N SER A 158 -10.11 5.83 15.44
CA SER A 158 -9.09 4.96 14.88
C SER A 158 -7.70 5.44 15.28
N ARG A 159 -6.83 4.49 15.64
CA ARG A 159 -5.42 4.76 15.98
C ARG A 159 -4.47 4.49 14.83
N LEU A 160 -5.03 4.60 13.63
CA LEU A 160 -4.36 4.42 12.36
C LEU A 160 -3.88 5.78 11.86
N THR A 161 -2.60 5.84 11.50
CA THR A 161 -2.05 7.02 10.81
C THR A 161 -1.22 6.53 9.63
N PRO A 162 -1.28 7.20 8.48
CA PRO A 162 -0.39 6.86 7.40
C PRO A 162 1.04 7.33 7.75
N GLU A 163 2.01 6.45 7.59
CA GLU A 163 3.41 6.72 7.89
C GLU A 163 4.19 7.16 6.65
N GLU A 164 3.86 6.56 5.50
CA GLU A 164 4.56 6.79 4.24
C GLU A 164 3.58 6.79 3.07
N PHE A 165 3.81 7.71 2.13
CA PHE A 165 3.13 7.76 0.85
C PHE A 165 4.13 7.75 -0.30
N LEU A 166 3.72 7.13 -1.40
CA LEU A 166 4.42 7.15 -2.67
C LEU A 166 3.58 7.96 -3.67
N ILE A 167 4.21 8.89 -4.39
CA ILE A 167 3.55 9.60 -5.49
C ILE A 167 3.55 8.69 -6.72
N ASP A 168 2.37 8.31 -7.19
CA ASP A 168 2.22 7.60 -8.44
C ASP A 168 2.58 8.53 -9.61
N LYS A 169 3.65 8.21 -10.34
CA LYS A 169 4.15 9.08 -11.43
C LYS A 169 3.22 9.14 -12.65
N ILE A 170 2.21 8.25 -12.73
CA ILE A 170 1.25 8.19 -13.84
C ILE A 170 0.00 8.98 -13.48
N THR A 171 -0.58 8.74 -12.30
CA THR A 171 -1.81 9.41 -11.87
C THR A 171 -1.55 10.73 -11.14
N ASN A 172 -0.31 10.96 -10.70
CA ASN A 172 0.10 12.08 -9.84
C ASN A 172 -0.68 12.12 -8.50
N GLU A 173 -1.09 10.95 -8.01
CA GLU A 173 -1.80 10.79 -6.75
C GLU A 173 -0.83 10.29 -5.67
N ALA A 174 -1.05 10.74 -4.43
CA ALA A 174 -0.34 10.21 -3.28
C ALA A 174 -1.02 8.92 -2.79
N LEU A 175 -0.27 7.82 -2.82
CA LEU A 175 -0.74 6.51 -2.41
C LEU A 175 -0.10 6.13 -1.07
N GLU A 176 -0.92 5.82 -0.08
CA GLU A 176 -0.42 5.31 1.19
C GLU A 176 0.26 3.95 0.97
N VAL A 177 1.54 3.87 1.32
CA VAL A 177 2.33 2.62 1.23
C VAL A 177 2.50 1.96 2.58
N THR A 178 2.50 2.72 3.67
CA THR A 178 2.72 2.17 5.02
C THR A 178 1.77 2.79 6.01
N THR A 179 1.09 1.93 6.78
CA THR A 179 0.13 2.35 7.81
C THR A 179 0.69 2.05 9.19
N GLY A 180 0.65 3.03 10.07
CA GLY A 180 0.98 2.93 11.47
C GLY A 180 -0.25 2.60 12.32
N ILE A 181 -0.09 1.70 13.29
CA ILE A 181 -1.07 1.33 14.31
C ILE A 181 -0.44 1.66 15.66
N TYR A 182 -1.04 2.59 16.39
CA TYR A 182 -0.52 3.07 17.67
C TYR A 182 -1.32 2.43 18.81
N VAL A 183 -0.63 1.70 19.67
CA VAL A 183 -1.24 0.98 20.79
C VAL A 183 -0.42 1.15 22.05
N THR A 184 -1.07 1.10 23.20
CA THR A 184 -0.35 0.89 24.47
C THR A 184 -0.01 -0.59 24.65
N SER A 185 0.83 -0.89 25.64
CA SER A 185 1.19 -2.25 26.00
C SER A 185 -0.01 -3.11 26.43
N GLU A 186 -1.05 -2.49 26.97
CA GLU A 186 -2.24 -3.18 27.47
C GLU A 186 -3.25 -3.49 26.37
N GLU A 187 -3.26 -2.68 25.30
CA GLU A 187 -4.26 -2.76 24.23
C GLU A 187 -3.88 -3.77 23.15
N PHE A 188 -2.64 -4.21 23.14
CA PHE A 188 -2.10 -5.08 22.12
C PHE A 188 -2.87 -6.43 21.96
N GLU A 189 -3.55 -6.90 23.02
CA GLU A 189 -4.35 -8.14 22.97
C GLU A 189 -5.86 -7.91 22.84
N THR A 190 -6.28 -6.65 22.64
CA THR A 190 -7.69 -6.32 22.57
C THR A 190 -8.28 -6.66 21.22
N GLN A 191 -9.60 -6.90 21.21
CA GLN A 191 -10.34 -7.05 19.96
C GLN A 191 -10.23 -5.80 19.08
N GLU A 192 -10.14 -4.60 19.71
CA GLU A 192 -9.95 -3.33 19.02
C GLU A 192 -8.67 -3.31 18.18
N PHE A 193 -7.54 -3.76 18.74
CA PHE A 193 -6.29 -3.88 17.98
C PHE A 193 -6.44 -4.82 16.77
N ILE A 194 -7.06 -5.99 16.98
CA ILE A 194 -7.28 -6.97 15.92
C ILE A 194 -8.15 -6.39 14.80
N ASP A 195 -9.18 -5.63 15.13
CA ASP A 195 -10.10 -5.04 14.16
C ASP A 195 -9.43 -3.90 13.38
N GLN A 196 -8.61 -3.06 14.03
CA GLN A 196 -7.75 -2.09 13.35
C GLN A 196 -6.78 -2.78 12.38
N PHE A 197 -6.16 -3.88 12.81
CA PHE A 197 -5.24 -4.64 11.98
C PHE A 197 -5.93 -5.27 10.77
N LYS A 198 -7.13 -5.84 10.94
CA LYS A 198 -7.97 -6.33 9.83
C LYS A 198 -8.32 -5.22 8.85
N TYR A 199 -8.67 -4.03 9.34
CA TYR A 199 -8.99 -2.89 8.51
C TYR A 199 -7.79 -2.47 7.64
N VAL A 200 -6.59 -2.36 8.23
CA VAL A 200 -5.35 -2.03 7.50
C VAL A 200 -5.05 -3.04 6.38
N LEU A 201 -5.34 -4.33 6.63
CA LEU A 201 -5.19 -5.38 5.63
C LEU A 201 -6.35 -5.49 4.64
N GLY A 202 -7.35 -4.60 4.70
CA GLY A 202 -8.52 -4.61 3.83
C GLY A 202 -9.44 -5.82 4.03
N LEU A 203 -9.32 -6.50 5.18
CA LEU A 203 -10.15 -7.64 5.55
C LEU A 203 -11.54 -7.18 5.99
N ASP A 204 -11.63 -6.06 6.70
CA ASP A 204 -12.89 -5.43 7.13
C ASP A 204 -13.11 -4.06 6.47
N ILE A 205 -14.38 -3.67 6.35
CA ILE A 205 -14.80 -2.43 5.67
C ILE A 205 -15.19 -1.34 6.70
N LEU A 206 -15.26 -1.66 7.99
CA LEU A 206 -15.85 -0.79 9.01
C LEU A 206 -14.84 -0.41 10.10
N LEU A 207 -14.42 0.85 10.09
CA LEU A 207 -14.00 1.61 11.28
C LEU A 207 -14.80 2.92 11.34
N ILE A 208 -16.09 2.84 11.05
CA ILE A 208 -17.01 3.98 11.18
C ILE A 208 -18.27 3.46 11.85
N ASN A 209 -18.34 3.64 13.17
CA ASN A 209 -19.58 3.75 13.93
C ASN A 209 -19.49 5.03 14.75
#